data_AF-A0A914RJU6-F1
#
_entry.id   AF-A0A914RJU6-F1
#
_cell.length_a   1.000
_cell.length_b   1.000
_cell.length_c   1.000
_cell.angle_alpha   90.00
_cell.angle_beta   90.00
_cell.angle_gamma   90.00
#
_symmetry.space_group_name_H-M   'P 1'
#
loop_
_entity.id
_entity.type
_entity.pdbx_description
1 polymer ?
#
loop_
_entity_poly.entity_id
_entity_poly.type
_entity_poly.pdbx_seq_one_letter_code
_entity_poly.pdbx_strand_id
1 'polypeptide(L)'
;MGYFQLHDHVIDSVEVFRVETDSAWNEMMSVQVSVTPPSKPRENPFNTVFRAKRQNFANLPSFCHCEPVKVSCPPGPPGPPGDPGPDGRKCFLISIE
;
A
#
# COMPACT_ATOMS: atom_id res chain seq x y z
N MET A 1 34.55 -31.28 -10.93
CA MET A 1 35.39 -30.12 -10.59
C MET A 1 34.97 -28.91 -11.42
N GLY A 2 33.83 -28.28 -11.13
CA GLY A 2 33.33 -27.14 -11.94
C GLY A 2 32.41 -26.19 -11.18
N TYR A 3 31.80 -26.64 -10.09
CA TYR A 3 30.93 -25.82 -9.24
C TYR A 3 31.67 -24.70 -8.47
N PHE A 4 32.92 -24.95 -8.04
CA PHE A 4 33.69 -23.98 -7.26
C PHE A 4 34.09 -22.75 -8.09
N GLN A 5 34.55 -22.95 -9.33
CA GLN A 5 34.88 -21.84 -10.24
C GLN A 5 33.67 -20.98 -10.59
N LEU A 6 32.49 -21.59 -10.76
CA LEU A 6 31.28 -20.84 -11.07
C LEU A 6 30.77 -20.05 -9.87
N HIS A 7 30.86 -20.62 -8.67
CA HIS A 7 30.55 -19.91 -7.43
C HIS A 7 31.42 -18.65 -7.27
N ASP A 8 32.74 -18.80 -7.39
CA ASP A 8 33.67 -17.69 -7.21
C ASP A 8 33.49 -16.59 -8.27
N HIS A 9 33.26 -16.98 -9.53
CA HIS A 9 32.96 -16.03 -10.60
C HIS A 9 31.66 -15.25 -10.34
N VAL A 10 30.62 -15.90 -9.82
CA VAL A 10 29.35 -15.23 -9.49
C VAL A 10 29.55 -14.26 -8.33
N ILE A 11 30.29 -14.64 -7.29
CA ILE A 11 30.56 -13.76 -6.14
C ILE A 11 31.34 -12.53 -6.57
N ASP A 12 32.40 -12.69 -7.36
CA ASP A 12 33.21 -11.58 -7.89
C ASP A 12 32.37 -10.65 -8.77
N SER A 13 31.55 -11.21 -9.66
CA SER A 13 30.66 -10.41 -10.52
C SER A 13 29.63 -9.60 -9.73
N VAL A 14 29.06 -10.18 -8.66
CA VAL A 14 28.07 -9.49 -7.81
C VAL A 14 28.74 -8.37 -6.99
N GLU A 15 29.97 -8.58 -6.54
CA GLU A 15 30.73 -7.56 -5.81
C GLU A 15 31.04 -6.35 -6.72
N VAL A 16 31.52 -6.61 -7.94
CA VAL A 16 31.75 -5.56 -8.94
C VAL A 16 30.46 -4.81 -9.26
N PHE A 17 29.38 -5.54 -9.54
CA PHE A 17 28.08 -4.92 -9.84
C PHE A 17 27.57 -4.03 -8.71
N ARG A 18 27.77 -4.44 -7.45
CA ARG A 18 27.41 -3.65 -6.27
C ARG A 18 28.18 -2.34 -6.24
N VAL A 19 29.50 -2.39 -6.40
CA VAL A 19 30.36 -1.20 -6.37
C VAL A 19 30.00 -0.23 -7.49
N GLU A 20 29.79 -0.74 -8.71
CA GLU A 20 29.40 0.08 -9.86
C GLU A 20 28.03 0.73 -9.65
N THR A 21 27.06 -0.03 -9.14
CA THR A 21 25.70 0.48 -8.87
C THR A 21 25.72 1.54 -7.77
N ASP A 22 26.45 1.32 -6.68
CA ASP A 22 26.59 2.29 -5.58
C ASP A 22 27.29 3.58 -6.07
N SER A 23 28.30 3.47 -6.94
CA SER A 23 28.97 4.62 -7.55
C SER A 23 28.02 5.42 -8.44
N ALA A 24 27.32 4.75 -9.36
CA ALA A 24 26.33 5.37 -10.23
C ALA A 24 25.20 6.04 -9.43
N TRP A 25 24.78 5.43 -8.32
CA TRP A 25 23.79 6.00 -7.40
C TRP A 25 24.27 7.32 -6.78
N ASN A 26 25.51 7.37 -6.30
CA ASN A 26 26.11 8.58 -5.74
C ASN A 26 26.24 9.70 -6.79
N GLU A 27 26.60 9.35 -8.03
CA GLU A 27 26.66 10.32 -9.13
C GLU A 27 25.28 10.91 -9.46
N MET A 28 24.23 10.08 -9.57
CA MET A 28 22.86 10.56 -9.78
C MET A 28 22.39 11.52 -8.68
N MET A 29 22.77 11.25 -7.42
CA MET A 29 22.44 12.12 -6.29
C MET A 29 23.17 13.48 -6.38
N SER A 30 24.39 13.51 -6.92
CA SER A 30 25.16 14.75 -7.10
C SER A 30 24.56 15.69 -8.14
N VAL A 31 23.95 15.14 -9.20
CA VAL A 31 23.31 15.93 -10.29
C VAL A 31 22.09 16.69 -9.78
N GLN A 32 21.31 16.11 -8.88
CA GLN A 32 20.09 16.76 -8.39
C GLN A 32 20.39 17.94 -7.46
N VAL A 33 21.56 17.94 -6.82
CA VAL A 33 22.08 19.06 -6.01
C VAL A 33 22.53 20.25 -6.85
N SER A 34 23.10 20.02 -8.04
CA SER A 34 23.65 21.10 -8.86
C SER A 34 22.59 21.90 -9.62
N VAL A 35 21.41 21.31 -9.85
CA VAL A 35 20.31 21.93 -10.59
C VAL A 35 19.30 22.64 -9.65
N THR A 36 19.46 22.53 -8.33
CA THR A 36 18.57 23.23 -7.38
C THR A 36 19.01 24.68 -7.18
N PRO A 37 18.15 25.69 -7.42
CA PRO A 37 18.45 27.07 -7.09
C PRO A 37 18.71 27.24 -5.58
N PRO A 38 19.73 28.01 -5.15
CA PRO A 38 20.11 28.15 -3.74
C PRO A 38 19.04 28.78 -2.84
N SER A 39 18.00 29.39 -3.43
CA SER A 39 16.86 29.97 -2.71
C SER A 39 15.79 28.95 -2.31
N LYS A 40 15.87 27.70 -2.79
CA LYS A 40 14.90 26.65 -2.48
C LYS A 40 15.47 25.68 -1.44
N PRO A 41 14.67 25.24 -0.45
CA PRO A 41 15.07 24.15 0.44
C PRO A 41 15.49 22.93 -0.37
N ARG A 42 16.51 22.20 0.10
CA ARG A 42 16.93 20.95 -0.54
C ARG A 42 15.81 19.93 -0.38
N GLU A 43 14.99 19.77 -1.40
CA GLU A 43 13.94 18.75 -1.45
C GLU A 43 14.53 17.41 -1.87
N ASN A 44 14.02 16.31 -1.30
CA ASN A 44 14.44 14.97 -1.72
C ASN A 44 14.04 14.77 -3.18
N PRO A 45 15.01 14.55 -4.07
CA PRO A 45 14.72 14.55 -5.48
C PRO A 45 14.05 13.25 -5.97
N PHE A 46 13.87 12.27 -5.07
CA PHE A 46 13.02 11.09 -5.25
C PHE A 46 11.63 11.25 -4.63
N ASN A 47 11.17 12.47 -4.34
CA ASN A 47 9.79 12.73 -3.87
C ASN A 47 8.72 12.17 -4.82
N THR A 48 9.05 11.89 -6.08
CA THR A 48 8.17 11.23 -7.07
C THR A 48 8.18 9.70 -6.96
N VAL A 49 9.26 9.09 -6.43
CA VAL A 49 9.38 7.64 -6.19
C VAL A 49 8.64 7.25 -4.92
N PHE A 50 8.69 8.09 -3.90
CA PHE A 50 7.87 7.90 -2.70
C PHE A 50 6.42 8.24 -3.02
N ARG A 51 5.52 7.27 -2.77
CA ARG A 51 4.08 7.46 -2.98
C ARG A 51 3.60 8.68 -2.19
N ALA A 52 3.26 9.76 -2.90
CA ALA A 52 2.60 10.91 -2.31
C ALA A 52 1.25 10.49 -1.70
N LYS A 53 0.97 10.96 -0.49
CA LYS A 53 -0.34 10.78 0.13
C LYS A 53 -1.38 11.50 -0.75
N ARG A 54 -2.33 10.75 -1.31
CA ARG A 54 -3.40 11.28 -2.18
C ARG A 54 -4.27 12.34 -1.51
N GLN A 55 -4.21 12.42 -0.18
CA GLN A 55 -4.89 13.41 0.67
C GLN A 55 -3.93 14.55 1.05
N ASN A 56 -3.12 15.04 0.12
CA ASN A 56 -2.30 16.24 0.31
C ASN A 56 -3.05 17.44 -0.26
N PHE A 57 -3.66 18.24 0.63
CA PHE A 57 -4.52 19.37 0.28
C PHE A 57 -3.78 20.71 0.26
N ALA A 58 -2.47 20.72 0.53
CA ALA A 58 -1.68 21.94 0.68
C ALA A 58 -1.55 22.77 -0.61
N ASN A 59 -1.78 22.17 -1.78
CA ASN A 59 -1.66 22.83 -3.09
C ASN A 59 -2.97 22.82 -3.91
N LEU A 60 -4.12 22.56 -3.28
CA LEU A 60 -5.39 22.53 -4.00
C LEU A 60 -6.02 23.93 -4.10
N PRO A 61 -6.56 24.31 -5.27
CA PRO A 61 -7.29 25.55 -5.42
C PRO A 61 -8.51 25.62 -4.48
N SER A 62 -8.93 26.83 -4.11
CA SER A 62 -10.07 27.07 -3.20
C SER A 62 -11.40 26.48 -3.66
N PHE A 63 -11.55 26.18 -4.95
CA PHE A 63 -12.74 25.58 -5.52
C PHE A 63 -12.79 24.04 -5.41
N CYS A 64 -11.74 23.39 -4.91
CA CYS A 64 -11.68 21.93 -4.87
C CYS A 64 -12.40 21.37 -3.62
N HIS A 65 -13.40 20.51 -3.84
CA HIS A 65 -14.04 19.72 -2.78
C HIS A 65 -13.23 18.45 -2.50
N CYS A 66 -12.28 18.58 -1.59
CA CYS A 66 -11.31 17.56 -1.17
C CYS A 66 -11.91 16.38 -0.40
N GLU A 67 -12.91 16.65 0.44
CA GLU A 67 -13.67 15.64 1.14
C GLU A 67 -14.95 15.34 0.36
N PRO A 68 -15.25 14.05 0.09
CA PRO A 68 -16.58 13.67 -0.34
C PRO A 68 -17.59 14.21 0.68
N VAL A 69 -18.66 14.85 0.20
CA VAL A 69 -19.76 15.29 1.06
C VAL A 69 -20.23 14.06 1.85
N LYS A 70 -19.98 14.07 3.16
CA LYS A 70 -20.42 13.01 4.07
C LYS A 70 -21.93 13.11 4.18
N VAL A 71 -22.61 12.45 3.25
CA VAL A 71 -24.07 12.33 3.30
C VAL A 71 -24.40 11.43 4.49
N SER A 72 -24.98 12.03 5.53
CA SER A 72 -25.54 11.27 6.64
C SER A 72 -26.86 10.67 6.18
N CYS A 73 -26.82 9.44 5.68
CA CYS A 73 -28.04 8.70 5.34
C CYS A 73 -28.73 8.22 6.64
N PRO A 74 -30.06 8.34 6.76
CA PRO A 74 -30.77 7.72 7.87
C PRO A 74 -30.61 6.19 7.82
N PRO A 75 -30.67 5.49 8.98
CA PRO A 75 -30.73 4.03 8.99
C PRO A 75 -31.87 3.52 8.12
N GLY A 76 -31.64 2.40 7.44
CA GLY A 76 -32.69 1.73 6.68
C GLY A 76 -33.84 1.24 7.58
N PRO A 77 -35.00 0.92 7.00
CA PRO A 77 -36.11 0.33 7.75
C PRO A 77 -35.70 -1.02 8.37
N PRO A 78 -36.36 -1.45 9.47
CA PRO A 78 -36.19 -2.79 10.01
C PRO A 78 -36.46 -3.87 8.95
N GLY A 79 -35.72 -4.97 9.00
CA GLY A 79 -35.96 -6.12 8.15
C GLY A 79 -37.33 -6.78 8.42
N PRO A 80 -37.83 -7.61 7.48
CA PRO A 80 -39.04 -8.38 7.71
C PRO A 80 -38.88 -9.36 8.89
N PRO A 81 -39.99 -9.81 9.51
CA PRO A 81 -39.96 -10.91 10.47
C PRO A 81 -39.25 -12.14 9.88
N GLY A 82 -38.50 -12.86 10.71
CA GLY A 82 -37.92 -14.15 10.31
C GLY A 82 -39.00 -15.18 10.03
N ASP A 83 -38.63 -16.22 9.27
CA ASP A 83 -39.53 -17.33 8.99
C ASP A 83 -39.97 -18.04 10.28
N PRO A 84 -41.19 -18.62 10.32
CA PRO A 84 -41.63 -19.44 11.43
C PRO A 84 -40.64 -20.56 11.75
N GLY A 85 -40.45 -20.82 13.05
CA GLY A 85 -39.64 -21.96 13.50
C GLY A 85 -40.24 -23.29 13.03
N PRO A 86 -39.41 -24.35 12.92
CA PRO A 86 -39.90 -25.68 12.56
C PRO A 86 -40.85 -26.22 13.63
N ASP A 87 -41.80 -27.04 13.21
CA ASP A 87 -42.73 -27.72 14.12
C ASP A 87 -41.98 -28.54 15.18
N GLY A 88 -42.48 -28.49 16.41
CA GLY A 88 -41.97 -29.32 17.50
C GLY A 88 -42.10 -30.81 17.19
N ARG A 89 -41.12 -31.62 17.61
CA ARG A 89 -41.22 -33.08 17.49
C ARG A 89 -42.42 -33.57 18.30
N LYS A 90 -43.30 -34.34 17.65
CA LYS A 90 -44.43 -35.01 18.31
C LYS A 90 -43.89 -35.81 19.51
N CYS A 91 -44.41 -35.55 20.71
CA CYS A 91 -44.25 -36.47 21.82
C CYS A 91 -44.88 -37.79 21.40
N PHE A 92 -44.06 -38.76 21.02
CA PHE A 92 -44.50 -40.14 21.05
C PHE A 92 -44.79 -40.46 22.51
N LEU A 93 -46.07 -40.51 22.86
CA LEU A 93 -46.51 -41.18 24.07
C LEU A 93 -46.08 -42.64 23.91
N ILE A 94 -44.93 -42.98 24.47
CA ILE A 94 -44.55 -44.37 24.69
C ILE A 94 -45.49 -44.82 25.80
N SER A 95 -46.61 -45.43 25.44
CA SER A 95 -47.39 -46.22 26.39
C SER A 95 -46.46 -47.33 26.87
N ILE A 96 -45.95 -47.18 28.09
CA ILE A 96 -45.30 -48.27 28.82
C ILE A 96 -46.44 -49.17 29.31
N GLU A 97 -46.66 -50.26 28.60
CA GLU A 97 -46.96 -51.62 29.12
C GLU A 97 -46.83 -52.64 27.98
#